data_AF-A0A952L925-F1
#
_entry.id   AF-A0A952L925-F1
#
_cell.length_a   1.000
_cell.length_b   1.000
_cell.length_c   1.000
_cell.angle_alpha   90.00
_cell.angle_beta   90.00
_cell.angle_gamma   90.00
#
_symmetry.space_group_name_H-M   'P 1'
#
loop_
_entity.id
_entity.type
_entity.pdbx_description
1 polymer ?
#
loop_
_entity_poly.entity_id
_entity_poly.type
_entity_poly.pdbx_seq_one_letter_code
_entity_poly.pdbx_strand_id
1 'polypeptide(L)'
;MTDSNNPTQSGGGDIPPTASADPAGGAAPKRKLGTGALIGIATGGLAAIAALALVVAFAIVPAIATAAGPSPTDVARDFMTALAKADAKTVLGYLESDKTAKYATTEVLRASNKLAPIRVVTIGKPTRETSKQAFIPVTYKMGDKTFRTTLDVYSTEDSGWQVQDPSVLLYVDRFRPLGATLNGVKVTSETVRVLPGTYELELTNKNYAVEGGSTLTVAFKQAPDMTTKEPVLSEKGRTTVRTMIKEAVDACVASKNLDAGCGIKLAGSTSDGITLVEGSLSRSLSASVAAKVDAIEGDVGIANPLIVEGGFLGAVETTGTCLKDGKEGTCKVLFGSGGFGHPIVDFSSDPPELRWDSRSF
;
A
#
# COMPACT_ATOMS: atom_id res chain seq x y z
N MET A 1 -31.54 -18.96 51.80
CA MET A 1 -32.66 -18.26 52.45
C MET A 1 -32.98 -17.07 51.56
N THR A 2 -33.98 -17.03 50.69
CA THR A 2 -35.25 -17.77 50.46
C THR A 2 -35.57 -17.54 48.96
N ASP A 3 -35.76 -18.58 48.15
CA ASP A 3 -37.06 -19.18 47.72
C ASP A 3 -37.98 -18.17 47.00
N SER A 4 -38.24 -18.28 45.69
CA SER A 4 -39.04 -19.28 44.92
C SER A 4 -40.36 -18.63 44.47
N ASN A 5 -40.59 -18.52 43.15
CA ASN A 5 -41.78 -19.05 42.46
C ASN A 5 -41.93 -18.57 41.00
N ASN A 6 -41.91 -19.56 40.10
CA ASN A 6 -42.69 -19.63 38.86
C ASN A 6 -43.99 -20.42 39.19
N PRO A 7 -45.11 -20.40 38.42
CA PRO A 7 -45.19 -21.27 37.23
C PRO A 7 -46.18 -20.86 36.09
N THR A 8 -45.89 -21.39 34.87
CA THR A 8 -46.78 -21.98 33.82
C THR A 8 -47.85 -21.12 33.11
N GLN A 9 -48.08 -21.19 31.78
CA GLN A 9 -48.64 -22.31 30.98
C GLN A 9 -48.56 -21.91 29.47
N SER A 10 -48.00 -22.66 28.49
CA SER A 10 -48.39 -23.91 27.79
C SER A 10 -49.53 -23.81 26.74
N GLY A 11 -49.24 -24.29 25.52
CA GLY A 11 -50.16 -24.70 24.43
C GLY A 11 -49.56 -24.36 23.04
N GLY A 12 -49.20 -25.26 22.11
CA GLY A 12 -49.48 -26.69 21.90
C GLY A 12 -50.34 -26.88 20.64
N GLY A 13 -49.79 -27.45 19.56
CA GLY A 13 -50.54 -27.79 18.34
C GLY A 13 -49.69 -28.45 17.24
N ASP A 14 -49.81 -29.78 17.14
CA ASP A 14 -49.11 -30.73 16.26
C ASP A 14 -49.63 -30.81 14.81
N ILE A 15 -48.76 -31.22 13.86
CA ILE A 15 -49.11 -31.89 12.59
C ILE A 15 -48.04 -32.98 12.26
N PRO A 16 -48.41 -34.20 11.77
CA PRO A 16 -47.62 -35.44 11.87
C PRO A 16 -46.71 -35.77 10.66
N PRO A 17 -45.87 -36.84 10.71
CA PRO A 17 -44.90 -37.18 9.67
C PRO A 17 -45.40 -38.24 8.67
N THR A 18 -44.91 -38.18 7.43
CA THR A 18 -45.06 -39.26 6.44
C THR A 18 -43.72 -39.64 5.80
N ALA A 19 -43.65 -40.93 5.46
CA ALA A 19 -42.46 -41.72 5.17
C ALA A 19 -41.92 -41.63 3.72
N SER A 20 -40.78 -42.29 3.58
CA SER A 20 -39.83 -42.49 2.48
C SER A 20 -40.38 -42.88 1.12
N ALA A 21 -39.67 -42.46 0.05
CA ALA A 21 -39.32 -43.29 -1.12
C ALA A 21 -38.23 -42.61 -1.98
N ASP A 22 -37.09 -43.29 -2.18
CA ASP A 22 -36.20 -43.09 -3.33
C ASP A 22 -36.88 -43.55 -4.63
N PRO A 23 -36.43 -43.06 -5.81
CA PRO A 23 -35.60 -43.95 -6.60
C PRO A 23 -34.40 -43.28 -7.30
N ALA A 24 -33.30 -44.03 -7.23
CA ALA A 24 -32.22 -44.26 -8.19
C ALA A 24 -32.22 -43.54 -9.55
N GLY A 25 -31.01 -43.12 -9.95
CA GLY A 25 -30.52 -43.31 -11.32
C GLY A 25 -29.72 -42.15 -11.90
N GLY A 26 -28.42 -42.36 -12.11
CA GLY A 26 -27.63 -41.53 -13.03
C GLY A 26 -26.24 -41.14 -12.56
N ALA A 27 -25.37 -42.12 -12.27
CA ALA A 27 -23.94 -41.87 -12.07
C ALA A 27 -23.27 -41.50 -13.40
N ALA A 28 -22.77 -40.27 -13.50
CA ALA A 28 -21.85 -39.87 -14.57
C ALA A 28 -20.41 -40.34 -14.23
N PRO A 29 -19.64 -40.87 -15.20
CA PRO A 29 -18.36 -41.50 -14.93
C PRO A 29 -17.29 -40.48 -14.53
N LYS A 30 -16.75 -40.64 -13.32
CA LYS A 30 -15.57 -39.93 -12.83
C LYS A 30 -14.33 -40.44 -13.57
N ARG A 31 -13.76 -39.63 -14.47
CA ARG A 31 -12.42 -39.87 -15.01
C ARG A 31 -11.38 -39.59 -13.93
N LYS A 32 -10.71 -40.65 -13.49
CA LYS A 32 -9.49 -40.61 -12.67
C LYS A 32 -8.37 -39.94 -13.50
N LEU A 33 -7.77 -38.86 -12.99
CA LEU A 33 -6.41 -38.47 -13.40
C LEU A 33 -5.45 -39.02 -12.34
N GLY A 34 -4.45 -39.77 -12.82
CA GLY A 34 -3.45 -40.42 -11.99
C GLY A 34 -2.51 -39.42 -11.33
N THR A 35 -2.15 -39.73 -10.09
CA THR A 35 -1.06 -39.11 -9.33
C THR A 35 0.26 -39.48 -9.99
N GLY A 36 1.09 -38.48 -10.33
CA GLY A 36 2.43 -38.73 -10.85
C GLY A 36 3.27 -37.47 -11.03
N ALA A 37 4.27 -37.35 -10.18
CA ALA A 37 5.51 -36.56 -10.29
C ALA A 37 5.43 -35.03 -10.08
N LEU A 38 5.73 -34.65 -8.84
CA LEU A 38 6.52 -33.47 -8.48
C LEU A 38 7.91 -33.56 -9.12
N ILE A 39 8.40 -32.46 -9.73
CA ILE A 39 9.77 -31.93 -9.66
C ILE A 39 9.70 -30.47 -10.14
N GLY A 40 10.38 -29.59 -9.39
CA GLY A 40 10.20 -28.15 -9.45
C GLY A 40 10.84 -27.45 -10.65
N ILE A 41 10.34 -26.24 -10.90
CA ILE A 41 10.99 -25.21 -11.72
C ILE A 41 10.78 -23.88 -11.00
N ALA A 42 11.85 -23.39 -10.38
CA ALA A 42 12.04 -21.97 -10.15
C ALA A 42 12.25 -21.26 -11.50
N THR A 43 12.06 -19.94 -11.51
CA THR A 43 12.24 -18.97 -12.61
C THR A 43 11.14 -18.89 -13.70
N GLY A 44 10.45 -17.73 -13.69
CA GLY A 44 10.24 -16.92 -14.89
C GLY A 44 9.12 -17.32 -15.87
N GLY A 45 7.92 -16.76 -15.64
CA GLY A 45 7.00 -16.31 -16.69
C GLY A 45 6.09 -17.33 -17.39
N LEU A 46 4.79 -17.04 -17.39
CA LEU A 46 3.80 -17.18 -18.50
C LEU A 46 2.42 -16.81 -17.89
N ALA A 47 1.68 -15.81 -18.36
CA ALA A 47 0.92 -15.83 -19.61
C ALA A 47 0.16 -17.14 -19.82
N ALA A 48 -1.05 -17.24 -19.28
CA ALA A 48 -2.26 -17.76 -19.93
C ALA A 48 -3.38 -17.95 -18.90
N ILE A 49 -4.32 -17.00 -18.80
CA ILE A 49 -5.75 -17.37 -18.68
C ILE A 49 -6.51 -16.50 -19.67
N ALA A 50 -7.10 -17.20 -20.63
CA ALA A 50 -7.89 -16.68 -21.72
C ALA A 50 -9.34 -16.41 -21.29
N ALA A 51 -9.94 -15.47 -22.01
CA ALA A 51 -11.36 -15.39 -22.38
C ALA A 51 -12.43 -15.47 -21.28
N LEU A 52 -13.06 -14.32 -21.00
CA LEU A 52 -14.47 -14.30 -20.63
C LEU A 52 -15.22 -13.16 -21.37
N ALA A 53 -16.01 -13.60 -22.35
CA ALA A 53 -17.22 -13.02 -22.95
C ALA A 53 -17.32 -11.48 -23.10
N LEU A 54 -16.98 -10.99 -24.31
CA LEU A 54 -17.61 -9.82 -24.91
C LEU A 54 -19.03 -10.19 -25.35
N VAL A 55 -20.03 -9.86 -24.52
CA VAL A 55 -21.38 -9.60 -25.04
C VAL A 55 -21.56 -8.10 -25.00
N VAL A 56 -21.18 -7.43 -26.08
CA VAL A 56 -21.64 -6.05 -26.34
C VAL A 56 -22.71 -6.15 -27.40
N ALA A 57 -23.97 -6.15 -26.97
CA ALA A 57 -25.08 -5.84 -27.85
C ALA A 57 -25.00 -4.35 -28.20
N PHE A 58 -24.25 -4.01 -29.25
CA PHE A 58 -24.32 -2.68 -29.86
C PHE A 58 -25.59 -2.62 -30.72
N ALA A 59 -26.61 -1.91 -30.25
CA ALA A 59 -27.61 -1.35 -31.14
C ALA A 59 -26.95 -0.16 -31.87
N ILE A 60 -26.33 -0.43 -33.02
CA ILE A 60 -25.87 0.60 -33.94
C ILE A 60 -27.12 1.14 -34.65
N VAL A 61 -27.62 2.30 -34.22
CA VAL A 61 -28.56 3.07 -35.03
C VAL A 61 -27.71 3.85 -36.04
N PRO A 62 -27.86 3.65 -37.37
CA PRO A 62 -27.12 4.42 -38.34
C PRO A 62 -27.57 5.89 -38.27
N ALA A 63 -26.68 6.78 -37.83
CA ALA A 63 -26.87 8.21 -37.92
C ALA A 63 -26.62 8.65 -39.37
N ILE A 64 -27.62 9.31 -39.95
CA ILE A 64 -27.51 9.98 -41.25
C ILE A 64 -26.52 11.14 -41.07
N ALA A 65 -25.41 11.11 -41.80
CA ALA A 65 -24.38 12.14 -41.74
C ALA A 65 -24.89 13.45 -42.37
N THR A 66 -25.03 14.49 -41.56
CA THR A 66 -25.04 15.89 -42.02
C THR A 66 -23.64 16.48 -41.84
N ALA A 67 -23.30 17.52 -42.60
CA ALA A 67 -21.97 18.15 -42.65
C ALA A 67 -21.54 18.90 -41.36
N ALA A 68 -22.15 18.60 -40.22
CA ALA A 68 -21.74 19.09 -38.91
C ALA A 68 -20.72 18.10 -38.31
N GLY A 69 -19.72 18.61 -37.58
CA GLY A 69 -18.77 17.78 -36.83
C GLY A 69 -19.47 16.85 -35.80
N PRO A 70 -18.73 15.93 -35.14
CA PRO A 70 -19.31 15.00 -34.19
C PRO A 70 -20.08 15.74 -33.08
N SER A 71 -21.23 15.21 -32.68
CA SER A 71 -21.99 15.80 -31.57
C SER A 71 -21.23 15.62 -30.25
N PRO A 72 -21.52 16.41 -29.19
CA PRO A 72 -20.92 16.18 -27.87
C PRO A 72 -21.16 14.76 -27.34
N THR A 73 -22.30 14.16 -27.71
CA THR A 73 -22.64 12.78 -27.33
C THR A 73 -21.75 11.76 -28.05
N ASP A 74 -21.41 12.02 -29.31
CA ASP A 74 -20.48 11.17 -30.08
C ASP A 74 -19.06 11.27 -29.51
N VAL A 75 -18.61 12.49 -29.17
CA VAL A 75 -17.32 12.69 -28.49
C VAL A 75 -17.24 11.93 -27.16
N ALA A 76 -18.28 12.03 -26.31
CA ALA A 76 -18.32 11.28 -25.06
C ALA A 76 -18.29 9.76 -25.27
N ARG A 77 -19.00 9.26 -26.30
CA ARG A 77 -19.03 7.83 -26.66
C ARG A 77 -17.66 7.35 -27.15
N ASP A 78 -17.04 8.09 -28.04
CA ASP A 78 -15.78 7.72 -28.66
C ASP A 78 -14.63 7.79 -27.65
N PHE A 79 -14.61 8.82 -26.80
CA PHE A 79 -13.68 8.92 -25.67
C PHE A 79 -13.78 7.71 -24.73
N MET A 80 -14.98 7.36 -24.27
CA MET A 80 -15.19 6.22 -23.38
C MET A 80 -14.85 4.88 -24.06
N THR A 81 -15.12 4.77 -25.37
CA THR A 81 -14.78 3.59 -26.16
C THR A 81 -13.27 3.45 -26.32
N ALA A 82 -12.56 4.54 -26.58
CA ALA A 82 -11.11 4.57 -26.67
C ALA A 82 -10.47 4.19 -25.33
N LEU A 83 -11.00 4.69 -24.21
CA LEU A 83 -10.54 4.31 -22.86
C LEU A 83 -10.73 2.81 -22.60
N ALA A 84 -11.89 2.25 -22.97
CA ALA A 84 -12.17 0.81 -22.86
C ALA A 84 -11.26 -0.06 -23.75
N LYS A 85 -10.81 0.46 -24.89
CA LYS A 85 -9.88 -0.22 -25.81
C LYS A 85 -8.40 0.03 -25.49
N ALA A 86 -8.11 0.86 -24.48
CA ALA A 86 -6.77 1.35 -24.19
C ALA A 86 -6.09 2.03 -25.39
N ASP A 87 -6.86 2.76 -26.19
CA ASP A 87 -6.36 3.56 -27.32
C ASP A 87 -5.95 4.95 -26.84
N ALA A 88 -4.72 5.05 -26.36
CA ALA A 88 -4.15 6.28 -25.81
C ALA A 88 -4.18 7.45 -26.79
N LYS A 89 -3.89 7.21 -28.07
CA LYS A 89 -3.84 8.27 -29.08
C LYS A 89 -5.21 8.90 -29.25
N THR A 90 -6.25 8.07 -29.37
CA THR A 90 -7.63 8.55 -29.51
C THR A 90 -8.10 9.22 -28.21
N VAL A 91 -7.82 8.63 -27.05
CA VAL A 91 -8.14 9.23 -25.75
C VAL A 91 -7.55 10.64 -25.62
N LEU A 92 -6.24 10.78 -25.87
CA LEU A 92 -5.53 12.06 -25.77
C LEU A 92 -6.04 13.09 -26.78
N GLY A 93 -6.46 12.65 -27.97
CA GLY A 93 -7.05 13.53 -28.98
C GLY A 93 -8.37 14.19 -28.56
N TYR A 94 -9.09 13.59 -27.61
CA TYR A 94 -10.32 14.16 -27.05
C TYR A 94 -10.09 15.00 -25.79
N LEU A 95 -8.86 15.12 -25.28
CA LEU A 95 -8.58 15.90 -24.08
C LEU A 95 -8.29 17.36 -24.41
N GLU A 96 -8.79 18.26 -23.57
CA GLU A 96 -8.43 19.69 -23.61
C GLU A 96 -6.97 19.94 -23.17
N SER A 97 -6.41 19.07 -22.31
CA SER A 97 -5.05 19.25 -21.76
C SER A 97 -4.23 17.97 -21.75
N ASP A 98 -2.91 18.13 -21.81
CA ASP A 98 -1.90 17.07 -21.83
C ASP A 98 -1.41 16.65 -20.43
N LYS A 99 -2.02 17.18 -19.36
CA LYS A 99 -1.62 16.95 -17.96
C LYS A 99 -1.58 15.47 -17.55
N THR A 100 -2.29 14.61 -18.28
CA THR A 100 -2.33 13.15 -18.05
C THR A 100 -1.43 12.35 -18.97
N ALA A 101 -0.77 12.97 -19.95
CA ALA A 101 -0.08 12.26 -21.04
C ALA A 101 0.89 11.18 -20.53
N LYS A 102 1.62 11.47 -19.45
CA LYS A 102 2.55 10.51 -18.80
C LYS A 102 1.87 9.22 -18.32
N TYR A 103 0.62 9.29 -17.88
CA TYR A 103 -0.15 8.17 -17.32
C TYR A 103 -1.34 7.76 -18.20
N ALA A 104 -1.36 8.22 -19.45
CA ALA A 104 -2.37 7.92 -20.44
C ALA A 104 -1.75 7.24 -21.68
N THR A 105 -0.63 6.53 -21.52
CA THR A 105 -0.03 5.74 -22.61
C THR A 105 -0.80 4.44 -22.83
N THR A 106 -0.64 3.87 -24.03
CA THR A 106 -1.30 2.60 -24.39
C THR A 106 -0.98 1.49 -23.39
N GLU A 107 0.26 1.44 -22.92
CA GLU A 107 0.76 0.45 -21.95
C GLU A 107 0.07 0.62 -20.60
N VAL A 108 -0.02 1.85 -20.10
CA VAL A 108 -0.68 2.17 -18.82
C VAL A 108 -2.18 1.84 -18.88
N LEU A 109 -2.85 2.22 -19.96
CA LEU A 109 -4.27 1.94 -20.15
C LEU A 109 -4.54 0.45 -20.31
N ARG A 110 -3.68 -0.30 -21.01
CA ARG A 110 -3.77 -1.77 -21.12
C ARG A 110 -3.54 -2.44 -19.78
N ALA A 111 -2.54 -2.02 -19.01
CA ALA A 111 -2.32 -2.51 -17.65
C ALA A 111 -3.55 -2.27 -16.77
N SER A 112 -4.15 -1.08 -16.87
CA SER A 112 -5.40 -0.77 -16.18
C SER A 112 -6.55 -1.69 -16.57
N ASN A 113 -6.79 -1.85 -17.87
CA ASN A 113 -7.89 -2.69 -18.36
C ASN A 113 -7.66 -4.19 -18.09
N LYS A 114 -6.40 -4.63 -17.91
CA LYS A 114 -6.08 -5.99 -17.47
C LYS A 114 -6.47 -6.22 -16.02
N LEU A 115 -6.28 -5.24 -15.14
CA LEU A 115 -6.68 -5.32 -13.73
C LEU A 115 -8.20 -5.28 -13.57
N ALA A 116 -8.86 -4.35 -14.27
CA ALA A 116 -10.32 -4.24 -14.27
C ALA A 116 -10.82 -3.64 -15.60
N PRO A 117 -11.37 -4.45 -16.52
CA PRO A 117 -11.82 -3.96 -17.82
C PRO A 117 -12.88 -2.86 -17.69
N ILE A 118 -12.69 -1.77 -18.43
CA ILE A 118 -13.71 -0.73 -18.58
C ILE A 118 -14.75 -1.19 -19.62
N ARG A 119 -16.03 -1.13 -19.27
CA ARG A 119 -17.15 -1.42 -20.17
C ARG A 119 -18.18 -0.31 -20.10
N VAL A 120 -18.47 0.33 -21.22
CA VAL A 120 -19.54 1.32 -21.32
C VAL A 120 -20.88 0.59 -21.24
N VAL A 121 -21.75 1.04 -20.34
CA VAL A 121 -23.12 0.52 -20.21
C VAL A 121 -24.09 1.42 -20.95
N THR A 122 -23.99 2.73 -20.75
CA THR A 122 -24.87 3.70 -21.39
C THR A 122 -24.19 5.06 -21.52
N ILE A 123 -24.35 5.68 -22.68
CA ILE A 123 -24.12 7.11 -22.92
C ILE A 123 -25.50 7.72 -23.10
N GLY A 124 -25.92 8.57 -22.15
CA GLY A 124 -27.23 9.20 -22.20
C GLY A 124 -27.23 10.47 -23.05
N LYS A 125 -28.42 11.07 -23.19
CA LYS A 125 -28.58 12.39 -23.81
C LYS A 125 -28.05 13.48 -22.88
N PRO A 126 -27.60 14.63 -23.41
CA PRO A 126 -27.15 15.75 -22.60
C PRO A 126 -28.23 16.17 -21.57
N THR A 127 -27.85 16.28 -20.30
CA THR A 127 -28.76 16.83 -19.26
C THR A 127 -28.86 18.35 -19.35
N ARG A 128 -27.85 18.98 -19.95
CA ARG A 128 -27.80 20.39 -20.32
C ARG A 128 -26.85 20.53 -21.51
N GLU A 129 -27.23 21.37 -22.47
CA GLU A 129 -26.45 21.62 -23.68
C GLU A 129 -26.59 23.09 -24.10
N THR A 130 -25.48 23.66 -24.55
CA THR A 130 -25.35 24.99 -25.16
C THR A 130 -24.49 24.85 -26.41
N SER A 131 -24.25 25.93 -27.15
CA SER A 131 -23.33 25.89 -28.30
C SER A 131 -21.87 25.61 -27.93
N LYS A 132 -21.47 25.78 -26.67
CA LYS A 132 -20.07 25.62 -26.22
C LYS A 132 -19.88 24.56 -25.13
N GLN A 133 -20.94 24.03 -24.54
CA GLN A 133 -20.84 23.09 -23.42
C GLN A 133 -22.01 22.11 -23.38
N ALA A 134 -21.74 20.84 -23.10
CA ALA A 134 -22.73 19.79 -22.90
C ALA A 134 -22.34 18.86 -21.74
N PHE A 135 -23.35 18.40 -20.99
CA PHE A 135 -23.18 17.52 -19.83
C PHE A 135 -23.75 16.13 -20.13
N ILE A 136 -22.89 15.14 -20.36
CA ILE A 136 -23.28 13.82 -20.86
C ILE A 136 -23.27 12.80 -19.72
N PRO A 137 -24.43 12.27 -19.29
CA PRO A 137 -24.49 11.23 -18.28
C PRO A 137 -23.96 9.92 -18.86
N VAL A 138 -23.03 9.29 -18.14
CA VAL A 138 -22.39 8.03 -18.52
C VAL A 138 -22.52 7.02 -17.40
N THR A 139 -22.97 5.81 -17.75
CA THR A 139 -22.88 4.63 -16.89
C THR A 139 -21.87 3.66 -17.48
N TYR A 140 -20.94 3.19 -16.67
CA TYR A 140 -19.89 2.27 -17.09
C TYR A 140 -19.54 1.29 -15.97
N LYS A 141 -18.81 0.23 -16.29
CA LYS A 141 -18.22 -0.69 -15.32
C LYS A 141 -16.70 -0.62 -15.37
N MET A 142 -16.05 -0.83 -14.23
CA MET A 142 -14.64 -1.21 -14.12
C MET A 142 -14.58 -2.55 -13.41
N GLY A 143 -14.25 -3.61 -14.13
CA GLY A 143 -14.50 -4.98 -13.67
C GLY A 143 -16.00 -5.16 -13.40
N ASP A 144 -16.36 -5.58 -12.19
CA ASP A 144 -17.75 -5.86 -11.82
C ASP A 144 -18.46 -4.66 -11.16
N LYS A 145 -17.71 -3.62 -10.78
CA LYS A 145 -18.26 -2.42 -10.14
C LYS A 145 -18.87 -1.50 -11.18
N THR A 146 -20.08 -1.01 -10.93
CA THR A 146 -20.79 -0.06 -11.80
C THR A 146 -20.62 1.36 -11.27
N PHE A 147 -20.28 2.28 -12.16
CA PHE A 147 -20.06 3.69 -11.88
C PHE A 147 -20.97 4.55 -12.74
N ARG A 148 -21.33 5.72 -12.22
CA ARG A 148 -22.08 6.75 -12.91
C ARG A 148 -21.32 8.07 -12.82
N THR A 149 -21.25 8.79 -13.92
CA THR A 149 -20.64 10.11 -13.97
C THR A 149 -21.39 11.00 -14.96
N THR A 150 -21.03 12.27 -15.00
CA THR A 150 -21.41 13.20 -16.06
C THR A 150 -20.12 13.79 -16.63
N LEU A 151 -19.85 13.46 -17.89
CA LEU A 151 -18.75 14.05 -18.65
C LEU A 151 -19.12 15.47 -19.03
N ASP A 152 -18.20 16.39 -18.79
CA ASP A 152 -18.29 17.77 -19.27
C ASP A 152 -17.58 17.82 -20.62
N VAL A 153 -18.31 18.19 -21.67
CA VAL A 153 -17.79 18.26 -23.03
C VAL A 153 -17.90 19.72 -23.46
N TYR A 154 -16.77 20.31 -23.84
CA TYR A 154 -16.65 21.72 -24.21
C TYR A 154 -16.28 21.85 -25.69
N SER A 155 -16.83 22.86 -26.37
CA SER A 155 -16.43 23.20 -27.74
C SER A 155 -15.67 24.52 -27.75
N THR A 156 -14.48 24.51 -28.33
CA THR A 156 -13.82 25.75 -28.79
C THR A 156 -14.11 25.98 -30.27
N GLU A 157 -13.87 27.19 -30.76
CA GLU A 157 -14.01 27.52 -32.19
C GLU A 157 -12.97 26.80 -33.06
N ASP A 158 -11.82 26.43 -32.47
CA ASP A 158 -10.67 25.87 -33.19
C ASP A 158 -10.55 24.33 -33.10
N SER A 159 -11.04 23.72 -32.00
CA SER A 159 -10.85 22.29 -31.71
C SER A 159 -12.12 21.44 -31.77
N GLY A 160 -13.29 22.06 -31.93
CA GLY A 160 -14.57 21.38 -31.81
C GLY A 160 -14.79 20.84 -30.39
N TRP A 161 -15.67 19.84 -30.26
CA TRP A 161 -16.03 19.24 -28.96
C TRP A 161 -14.90 18.38 -28.38
N GLN A 162 -14.55 18.61 -27.11
CA GLN A 162 -13.52 17.90 -26.35
C GLN A 162 -14.02 17.59 -24.93
N VAL A 163 -13.48 16.54 -24.30
CA VAL A 163 -13.79 16.20 -22.90
C VAL A 163 -12.94 17.06 -21.97
N GLN A 164 -13.60 17.82 -21.10
CA GLN A 164 -12.95 18.71 -20.15
C GLN A 164 -12.44 17.92 -18.93
N ASP A 165 -11.14 18.11 -18.63
CA ASP A 165 -10.35 17.52 -17.53
C ASP A 165 -10.93 16.22 -16.92
N PRO A 166 -10.93 15.09 -17.65
CA PRO A 166 -11.41 13.83 -17.10
C PRO A 166 -10.44 13.22 -16.08
N SER A 167 -9.33 13.90 -15.78
CA SER A 167 -8.28 13.40 -14.91
C SER A 167 -8.67 13.44 -13.44
N VAL A 168 -8.06 12.56 -12.66
CA VAL A 168 -8.17 12.51 -11.22
C VAL A 168 -6.79 12.72 -10.62
N LEU A 169 -6.70 13.62 -9.66
CA LEU A 169 -5.47 13.88 -8.90
C LEU A 169 -5.32 12.83 -7.80
N LEU A 170 -4.19 12.12 -7.80
CA LEU A 170 -3.81 11.17 -6.77
C LEU A 170 -2.70 11.75 -5.90
N TYR A 171 -2.83 11.60 -4.58
CA TYR A 171 -1.79 11.94 -3.61
C TYR A 171 -0.95 10.70 -3.32
N VAL A 172 0.30 10.70 -3.79
CA VAL A 172 1.20 9.52 -3.79
C VAL A 172 2.55 9.83 -3.16
N ASP A 173 2.67 10.98 -2.48
CA ASP A 173 3.91 11.48 -1.91
C ASP A 173 4.58 10.46 -0.97
N ARG A 174 3.82 9.83 -0.08
CA ARG A 174 4.37 8.85 0.88
C ARG A 174 4.98 7.60 0.24
N PHE A 175 4.65 7.31 -1.01
CA PHE A 175 5.23 6.15 -1.71
C PHE A 175 6.37 6.56 -2.64
N ARG A 176 6.46 7.83 -3.04
CA ARG A 176 7.47 8.35 -3.97
C ARG A 176 8.91 8.09 -3.52
N PRO A 177 9.33 8.37 -2.26
CA PRO A 177 10.70 8.07 -1.80
C PRO A 177 11.06 6.58 -1.87
N LEU A 178 10.06 5.70 -1.83
CA LEU A 178 10.23 4.24 -1.88
C LEU A 178 10.32 3.70 -3.31
N GLY A 179 10.34 4.60 -4.30
CA GLY A 179 10.36 4.27 -5.71
C GLY A 179 9.03 3.71 -6.21
N ALA A 180 7.93 4.38 -5.84
CA ALA A 180 6.61 4.02 -6.32
C ALA A 180 6.47 4.06 -7.85
N THR A 181 5.70 3.12 -8.37
CA THR A 181 5.24 3.12 -9.76
C THR A 181 3.73 2.91 -9.81
N LEU A 182 3.08 3.47 -10.83
CA LEU A 182 1.69 3.22 -11.16
C LEU A 182 1.62 2.55 -12.52
N ASN A 183 1.18 1.29 -12.57
CA ASN A 183 1.20 0.47 -13.79
C ASN A 183 2.57 0.50 -14.50
N GLY A 184 3.65 0.40 -13.72
CA GLY A 184 5.04 0.44 -14.21
C GLY A 184 5.60 1.84 -14.50
N VAL A 185 4.81 2.90 -14.44
CA VAL A 185 5.30 4.28 -14.62
C VAL A 185 5.75 4.87 -13.29
N LYS A 186 7.02 5.29 -13.22
CA LYS A 186 7.60 5.89 -12.02
C LYS A 186 6.87 7.17 -11.58
N VAL A 187 6.50 7.20 -10.31
CA VAL A 187 5.99 8.39 -9.63
C VAL A 187 7.15 9.32 -9.31
N THR A 188 7.06 10.57 -9.80
CA THR A 188 8.12 11.58 -9.66
C THR A 188 7.66 12.86 -8.95
N SER A 189 6.38 12.95 -8.61
CA SER A 189 5.73 14.13 -8.05
C SER A 189 4.84 13.70 -6.89
N GLU A 190 4.61 14.61 -5.95
CA GLU A 190 3.76 14.37 -4.75
C GLU A 190 2.33 14.02 -5.13
N THR A 191 1.85 14.66 -6.20
CA THR A 191 0.58 14.38 -6.82
C THR A 191 0.74 14.03 -8.28
N VAL A 192 -0.11 13.13 -8.78
CA VAL A 192 -0.13 12.73 -10.19
C VAL A 192 -1.55 12.79 -10.74
N ARG A 193 -1.71 13.14 -12.01
CA ARG A 193 -3.01 13.12 -12.69
C ARG A 193 -3.10 11.89 -13.58
N VAL A 194 -4.14 11.10 -13.35
CA VAL A 194 -4.40 9.87 -14.11
C VAL A 194 -5.81 9.90 -14.67
N LEU A 195 -6.07 9.11 -15.71
CA LEU A 195 -7.43 8.90 -16.20
C LEU A 195 -8.17 7.88 -15.32
N PRO A 196 -9.49 7.78 -15.39
CA PRO A 196 -10.22 6.73 -14.70
C PRO A 196 -9.80 5.36 -15.19
N GLY A 197 -9.64 4.44 -14.25
CA GLY A 197 -9.05 3.13 -14.50
C GLY A 197 -8.69 2.44 -13.18
N THR A 198 -8.00 1.31 -13.30
CA THR A 198 -7.43 0.61 -12.15
C THR A 198 -5.91 0.63 -12.27
N TYR A 199 -5.23 0.97 -11.18
CA TYR A 199 -3.80 1.15 -11.16
C TYR A 199 -3.18 0.26 -10.11
N GLU A 200 -2.10 -0.43 -10.45
CA GLU A 200 -1.26 -1.13 -9.49
C GLU A 200 -0.19 -0.17 -8.98
N LEU A 201 -0.19 0.06 -7.67
CA LEU A 201 0.85 0.80 -6.94
C LEU A 201 1.92 -0.19 -6.46
N GLU A 202 3.08 -0.15 -7.11
CA GLU A 202 4.21 -1.03 -6.77
C GLU A 202 5.38 -0.23 -6.21
N LEU A 203 6.15 -0.84 -5.30
CA LEU A 203 7.37 -0.26 -4.75
C LEU A 203 8.60 -0.98 -5.31
N THR A 204 9.57 -0.20 -5.81
CA THR A 204 10.86 -0.77 -6.20
C THR A 204 11.72 -1.11 -4.99
N ASN A 205 11.61 -0.36 -3.89
CA ASN A 205 12.32 -0.66 -2.64
C ASN A 205 11.72 -1.92 -1.98
N LYS A 206 12.47 -3.03 -2.02
CA LYS A 206 12.02 -4.34 -1.51
C LYS A 206 11.98 -4.46 0.02
N ASN A 207 12.46 -3.44 0.74
CA ASN A 207 12.30 -3.37 2.19
C ASN A 207 10.90 -2.92 2.61
N TYR A 208 10.07 -2.49 1.65
CA TYR A 208 8.72 -1.99 1.91
C TYR A 208 7.65 -2.76 1.13
N ALA A 209 6.43 -2.67 1.63
CA ALA A 209 5.20 -3.14 1.02
C ALA A 209 4.10 -2.08 1.20
N VAL A 210 2.98 -2.25 0.49
CA VAL A 210 1.80 -1.38 0.60
C VAL A 210 0.74 -2.11 1.43
N GLU A 211 0.48 -1.62 2.64
CA GLU A 211 -0.64 -2.07 3.45
C GLU A 211 -1.97 -1.56 2.87
N GLY A 212 -3.06 -2.29 3.12
CA GLY A 212 -4.38 -2.00 2.57
C GLY A 212 -4.56 -2.41 1.10
N GLY A 213 -3.51 -2.96 0.47
CA GLY A 213 -3.50 -3.50 -0.89
C GLY A 213 -2.96 -2.52 -1.95
N SER A 214 -2.26 -3.03 -2.95
CA SER A 214 -1.58 -2.25 -3.99
C SER A 214 -2.48 -1.75 -5.13
N THR A 215 -3.69 -2.30 -5.28
CA THR A 215 -4.60 -1.90 -6.36
C THR A 215 -5.44 -0.67 -6.00
N LEU A 216 -5.48 0.31 -6.89
CA LEU A 216 -6.21 1.57 -6.79
C LEU A 216 -7.28 1.65 -7.88
N THR A 217 -8.56 1.72 -7.51
CA THR A 217 -9.65 1.99 -8.46
C THR A 217 -9.93 3.48 -8.49
N VAL A 218 -9.75 4.11 -9.66
CA VAL A 218 -9.93 5.54 -9.89
C VAL A 218 -11.15 5.75 -10.77
N ALA A 219 -12.20 6.38 -10.25
CA ALA A 219 -13.41 6.70 -11.01
C ALA A 219 -13.44 8.19 -11.37
N PHE A 220 -14.24 8.58 -12.38
CA PHE A 220 -14.36 10.00 -12.75
C PHE A 220 -14.71 10.85 -11.53
N LYS A 221 -13.98 11.95 -11.33
CA LYS A 221 -14.17 12.92 -10.23
C LYS A 221 -14.07 12.29 -8.82
N GLN A 222 -13.57 11.07 -8.71
CA GLN A 222 -13.48 10.34 -7.44
C GLN A 222 -12.12 9.64 -7.34
N ALA A 223 -11.24 10.21 -6.50
CA ALA A 223 -9.99 9.58 -6.12
C ALA A 223 -10.24 8.36 -5.22
N PRO A 224 -9.37 7.34 -5.26
CA PRO A 224 -9.36 6.27 -4.29
C PRO A 224 -9.07 6.83 -2.89
N ASP A 225 -9.57 6.14 -1.86
CA ASP A 225 -9.27 6.46 -0.48
C ASP A 225 -7.83 6.06 -0.13
N MET A 226 -6.92 7.03 -0.21
CA MET A 226 -5.51 6.84 0.12
C MET A 226 -5.24 6.75 1.62
N THR A 227 -6.20 7.07 2.50
CA THR A 227 -6.02 6.99 3.95
C THR A 227 -5.98 5.54 4.47
N THR A 228 -6.43 4.60 3.65
CA THR A 228 -6.38 3.15 3.92
C THR A 228 -5.10 2.50 3.42
N LYS A 229 -4.17 3.27 2.84
CA LYS A 229 -2.95 2.78 2.21
C LYS A 229 -1.73 3.35 2.92
N GLU A 230 -0.87 2.47 3.41
CA GLU A 230 0.32 2.87 4.17
C GLU A 230 1.56 2.12 3.66
N PRO A 231 2.72 2.79 3.52
CA PRO A 231 3.97 2.09 3.36
C PRO A 231 4.36 1.42 4.68
N VAL A 232 4.53 0.11 4.64
CA VAL A 232 4.98 -0.69 5.78
C VAL A 232 6.24 -1.45 5.43
N LEU A 233 6.99 -1.91 6.43
CA LEU A 233 8.13 -2.78 6.18
C LEU A 233 7.67 -4.13 5.64
N SER A 234 8.36 -4.60 4.60
CA SER A 234 8.26 -5.99 4.16
C SER A 234 8.94 -6.91 5.19
N GLU A 235 8.80 -8.22 5.04
CA GLU A 235 9.56 -9.19 5.85
C GLU A 235 11.07 -8.98 5.72
N LYS A 236 11.55 -8.64 4.51
CA LYS A 236 12.95 -8.26 4.28
C LYS A 236 13.33 -7.03 5.10
N GLY A 237 12.52 -5.97 5.03
CA GLY A 237 12.78 -4.73 5.77
C GLY A 237 12.81 -4.94 7.28
N ARG A 238 11.82 -5.65 7.84
CA ARG A 238 11.79 -5.99 9.27
C ARG A 238 13.01 -6.81 9.70
N THR A 239 13.44 -7.75 8.87
CA THR A 239 14.64 -8.55 9.12
C THR A 239 15.88 -7.66 9.13
N THR A 240 16.05 -6.78 8.14
CA THR A 240 17.17 -5.84 8.08
C THR A 240 17.23 -4.96 9.34
N VAL A 241 16.10 -4.36 9.74
CA VAL A 241 16.02 -3.53 10.95
C VAL A 241 16.45 -4.31 12.19
N ARG A 242 15.86 -5.49 12.40
CA ARG A 242 16.16 -6.33 13.56
C ARG A 242 17.63 -6.74 13.60
N THR A 243 18.18 -7.18 12.48
CA THR A 243 19.59 -7.61 12.40
C THR A 243 20.53 -6.46 12.72
N MET A 244 20.37 -5.30 12.07
CA MET A 244 21.24 -4.14 12.29
C MET A 244 21.23 -3.68 13.75
N ILE A 245 20.04 -3.58 14.35
CA ILE A 245 19.91 -3.15 15.74
C ILE A 245 20.49 -4.21 16.69
N LYS A 246 20.19 -5.49 16.47
CA LYS A 246 20.71 -6.59 17.30
C LYS A 246 22.24 -6.65 17.28
N GLU A 247 22.86 -6.59 16.10
CA GLU A 247 24.31 -6.61 15.96
C GLU A 247 24.97 -5.41 16.66
N ALA A 248 24.38 -4.23 16.54
CA ALA A 248 24.87 -3.04 17.23
C ALA A 248 24.69 -3.13 18.75
N VAL A 249 23.59 -3.71 19.23
CA VAL A 249 23.36 -3.98 20.66
C VAL A 249 24.39 -4.99 21.19
N ASP A 250 24.60 -6.10 20.48
CA ASP A 250 25.55 -7.14 20.88
C ASP A 250 26.98 -6.59 20.96
N ALA A 251 27.39 -5.77 19.98
CA ALA A 251 28.67 -5.07 20.00
C ALA A 251 28.79 -4.09 21.18
N CYS A 252 27.71 -3.37 21.48
CA CYS A 252 27.66 -2.42 22.59
C CYS A 252 27.78 -3.10 23.95
N VAL A 253 27.10 -4.24 24.13
CA VAL A 253 27.19 -5.07 25.35
C VAL A 253 28.58 -5.69 25.51
N ALA A 254 29.24 -6.06 24.42
CA ALA A 254 30.61 -6.59 24.45
C ALA A 254 31.68 -5.51 24.69
N SER A 255 31.37 -4.24 24.44
CA SER A 255 32.33 -3.14 24.62
C SER A 255 32.66 -2.91 26.09
N LYS A 256 33.93 -2.61 26.37
CA LYS A 256 34.44 -2.21 27.69
C LYS A 256 34.79 -0.72 27.79
N ASN A 257 34.54 0.02 26.72
CA ASN A 257 34.93 1.42 26.55
C ASN A 257 33.85 2.37 27.07
N LEU A 258 34.21 3.60 27.45
CA LEU A 258 33.24 4.63 27.85
C LEU A 258 32.26 4.98 26.73
N ASP A 259 32.74 4.95 25.49
CA ASP A 259 31.92 5.02 24.27
C ASP A 259 31.69 3.59 23.76
N ALA A 260 30.48 3.08 23.93
CA ALA A 260 30.12 1.72 23.51
C ALA A 260 29.39 1.66 22.18
N GLY A 261 29.18 2.82 21.53
CA GLY A 261 28.18 2.92 20.48
C GLY A 261 26.77 2.73 21.05
N CYS A 262 25.83 2.36 20.18
CA CYS A 262 24.41 2.17 20.53
C CYS A 262 23.73 3.36 21.26
N GLY A 263 24.26 4.57 21.07
CA GLY A 263 23.83 5.79 21.78
C GLY A 263 24.33 5.90 23.22
N ILE A 264 25.17 4.97 23.68
CA ILE A 264 25.75 4.95 25.03
C ILE A 264 27.15 5.55 24.98
N LYS A 265 27.26 6.75 25.57
CA LYS A 265 28.53 7.44 25.80
C LYS A 265 28.56 7.96 27.23
N LEU A 266 29.44 7.38 28.05
CA LEU A 266 29.62 7.75 29.45
C LEU A 266 30.69 8.83 29.56
N ALA A 267 30.50 9.78 30.49
CA ALA A 267 31.55 10.70 30.87
C ALA A 267 32.62 9.96 31.70
N GLY A 268 33.89 10.22 31.43
CA GLY A 268 35.00 9.60 32.18
C GLY A 268 35.08 10.05 33.64
N SER A 269 34.52 11.22 33.97
CA SER A 269 34.45 11.72 35.35
C SER A 269 33.08 12.27 35.66
N THR A 270 32.64 12.08 36.90
CA THR A 270 31.37 12.58 37.43
C THR A 270 31.59 13.81 38.32
N SER A 271 30.51 14.57 38.57
CA SER A 271 30.57 15.79 39.39
C SER A 271 30.89 15.54 40.86
N ASP A 272 30.70 14.31 41.36
CA ASP A 272 31.03 13.86 42.72
C ASP A 272 32.45 13.27 42.85
N GLY A 273 33.31 13.51 41.85
CA GLY A 273 34.73 13.20 41.88
C GLY A 273 35.07 11.73 41.59
N ILE A 274 34.12 10.96 41.04
CA ILE A 274 34.37 9.59 40.60
C ILE A 274 34.89 9.63 39.16
N THR A 275 35.97 8.90 38.89
CA THR A 275 36.50 8.70 37.54
C THR A 275 36.33 7.24 37.14
N LEU A 276 35.64 7.00 36.02
CA LEU A 276 35.49 5.68 35.41
C LEU A 276 36.77 5.33 34.63
N VAL A 277 37.25 4.09 34.79
CA VAL A 277 38.44 3.61 34.09
C VAL A 277 38.05 3.04 32.71
N GLU A 278 38.60 3.64 31.66
CA GLU A 278 38.44 3.18 30.27
C GLU A 278 38.88 1.70 30.12
N GLY A 279 38.12 0.92 29.35
CA GLY A 279 38.41 -0.50 29.11
C GLY A 279 38.08 -1.45 30.27
N SER A 280 37.57 -0.93 31.40
CA SER A 280 37.18 -1.74 32.57
C SER A 280 35.68 -2.07 32.65
N LEU A 281 34.87 -1.51 31.75
CA LEU A 281 33.41 -1.62 31.86
C LEU A 281 32.92 -3.01 31.47
N SER A 282 31.85 -3.44 32.12
CA SER A 282 31.09 -4.65 31.83
C SER A 282 29.62 -4.28 31.73
N ARG A 283 28.96 -4.78 30.68
CA ARG A 283 27.58 -4.45 30.33
C ARG A 283 26.74 -5.73 30.27
N SER A 284 25.47 -5.62 30.65
CA SER A 284 24.52 -6.72 30.53
C SER A 284 23.10 -6.23 30.29
N LEU A 285 22.29 -7.10 29.67
CA LEU A 285 20.88 -6.86 29.42
C LEU A 285 20.05 -7.69 30.39
N SER A 286 18.97 -7.10 30.89
CA SER A 286 17.91 -7.90 31.51
C SER A 286 17.22 -8.76 30.44
N ALA A 287 16.59 -9.86 30.88
CA ALA A 287 15.86 -10.74 29.96
C ALA A 287 14.74 -10.02 29.19
N SER A 288 14.08 -9.02 29.81
CA SER A 288 13.04 -8.22 29.17
C SER A 288 13.60 -7.31 28.07
N VAL A 289 14.79 -6.75 28.27
CA VAL A 289 15.47 -5.93 27.25
C VAL A 289 15.96 -6.79 26.09
N ALA A 290 16.55 -7.96 26.38
CA ALA A 290 16.96 -8.91 25.35
C ALA A 290 15.76 -9.35 24.48
N ALA A 291 14.63 -9.68 25.11
CA ALA A 291 13.41 -10.04 24.39
C ALA A 291 12.86 -8.90 23.51
N LYS A 292 12.95 -7.64 23.97
CA LYS A 292 12.57 -6.48 23.16
C LYS A 292 13.45 -6.34 21.93
N VAL A 293 14.77 -6.48 22.08
CA VAL A 293 15.73 -6.41 20.97
C VAL A 293 15.44 -7.49 19.92
N ASP A 294 15.13 -8.71 20.36
CA ASP A 294 14.79 -9.81 19.45
C ASP A 294 13.43 -9.61 18.75
N ALA A 295 12.51 -8.88 19.38
CA ALA A 295 11.15 -8.63 18.89
C ALA A 295 10.97 -7.31 18.14
N ILE A 296 12.03 -6.54 17.86
CA ILE A 296 11.90 -5.27 17.12
C ILE A 296 11.28 -5.52 15.74
N GLU A 297 10.28 -4.72 15.40
CA GLU A 297 9.68 -4.67 14.06
C GLU A 297 10.06 -3.40 13.30
N GLY A 298 10.28 -2.30 14.01
CA GLY A 298 10.52 -0.97 13.42
C GLY A 298 9.22 -0.26 13.07
N ASP A 299 9.16 1.03 13.37
CA ASP A 299 8.05 1.91 13.02
C ASP A 299 8.46 2.83 11.87
N VAL A 300 7.63 2.88 10.82
CA VAL A 300 7.93 3.66 9.60
C VAL A 300 7.56 5.12 9.86
N GLY A 301 8.52 6.02 9.67
CA GLY A 301 8.33 7.45 9.87
C GLY A 301 7.19 8.02 9.03
N ILE A 302 6.26 8.72 9.68
CA ILE A 302 5.10 9.33 9.01
C ILE A 302 5.55 10.40 8.01
N ALA A 303 6.49 11.26 8.43
CA ALA A 303 7.00 12.37 7.61
C ALA A 303 8.00 11.92 6.54
N ASN A 304 8.78 10.87 6.82
CA ASN A 304 9.70 10.28 5.85
C ASN A 304 9.69 8.75 6.02
N PRO A 305 9.11 8.01 5.07
CA PRO A 305 8.97 6.56 5.18
C PRO A 305 10.31 5.81 5.04
N LEU A 306 11.40 6.48 4.63
CA LEU A 306 12.73 5.88 4.60
C LEU A 306 13.39 5.84 5.99
N ILE A 307 12.85 6.55 6.97
CA ILE A 307 13.35 6.60 8.34
C ILE A 307 12.51 5.63 9.19
N VAL A 308 13.17 4.62 9.75
CA VAL A 308 12.50 3.60 10.59
C VAL A 308 13.03 3.68 12.00
N GLU A 309 12.14 3.87 12.97
CA GLU A 309 12.47 3.95 14.40
C GLU A 309 12.32 2.57 15.06
N GLY A 310 13.34 2.09 15.77
CA GLY A 310 13.26 0.83 16.53
C GLY A 310 12.64 0.97 17.92
N GLY A 311 12.27 2.18 18.33
CA GLY A 311 11.66 2.48 19.63
C GLY A 311 12.61 2.36 20.83
N PHE A 312 12.07 2.54 22.04
CA PHE A 312 12.84 2.46 23.27
C PHE A 312 13.10 1.01 23.70
N LEU A 313 14.38 0.61 23.69
CA LEU A 313 14.79 -0.76 23.99
C LEU A 313 14.89 -1.05 25.50
N GLY A 314 15.22 -0.05 26.30
CA GLY A 314 15.46 -0.18 27.74
C GLY A 314 16.83 0.30 28.19
N ALA A 315 17.20 -0.10 29.40
CA ALA A 315 18.47 0.24 30.01
C ALA A 315 19.48 -0.92 29.89
N VAL A 316 20.76 -0.54 29.82
CA VAL A 316 21.90 -1.45 29.91
C VAL A 316 22.49 -1.33 31.30
N GLU A 317 22.61 -2.44 32.01
CA GLU A 317 23.31 -2.42 33.29
C GLU A 317 24.81 -2.34 33.05
N THR A 318 25.46 -1.30 33.60
CA THR A 318 26.90 -1.09 33.46
C THR A 318 27.59 -1.09 34.83
N THR A 319 28.65 -1.89 34.94
CA THR A 319 29.57 -1.92 36.09
C THR A 319 31.00 -1.74 35.62
N GLY A 320 31.88 -1.21 36.45
CA GLY A 320 33.29 -1.08 36.09
C GLY A 320 34.17 -0.64 37.23
N THR A 321 35.43 -0.39 36.92
CA THR A 321 36.41 0.15 37.86
C THR A 321 36.28 1.66 37.94
N CYS A 322 36.29 2.18 39.16
CA CYS A 322 36.06 3.58 39.47
C CYS A 322 37.10 4.07 40.48
N LEU A 323 37.62 5.27 40.26
CA LEU A 323 38.58 5.94 41.14
C LEU A 323 37.87 7.07 41.89
N LYS A 324 38.06 7.11 43.22
CA LYS A 324 37.63 8.25 44.07
C LYS A 324 38.75 8.58 45.04
N ASP A 325 39.22 9.82 45.03
CA ASP A 325 40.33 10.28 45.87
C ASP A 325 41.59 9.39 45.79
N GLY A 326 41.88 8.89 44.58
CA GLY A 326 43.02 8.00 44.32
C GLY A 326 42.84 6.54 44.76
N LYS A 327 41.65 6.17 45.28
CA LYS A 327 41.32 4.78 45.65
C LYS A 327 40.47 4.13 44.56
N GLU A 328 40.85 2.91 44.21
CA GLU A 328 40.15 2.07 43.24
C GLU A 328 39.05 1.23 43.90
N GLY A 329 37.91 1.10 43.23
CA GLY A 329 36.85 0.19 43.60
C GLY A 329 35.93 -0.15 42.42
N THR A 330 35.00 -1.07 42.62
CA THR A 330 33.95 -1.38 41.63
C THR A 330 32.74 -0.50 41.87
N CYS A 331 32.21 0.14 40.83
CA CYS A 331 30.95 0.88 40.91
C CYS A 331 29.95 0.47 39.84
N LYS A 332 28.66 0.59 40.18
CA LYS A 332 27.54 0.50 39.23
C LYS A 332 27.23 1.89 38.71
N VAL A 333 27.13 2.03 37.40
CA VAL A 333 26.78 3.31 36.76
C VAL A 333 25.26 3.44 36.83
N LEU A 334 24.76 4.21 37.81
CA LEU A 334 23.33 4.34 38.09
C LEU A 334 22.68 5.53 37.36
N PHE A 335 23.44 6.60 37.09
CA PHE A 335 22.93 7.85 36.51
C PHE A 335 23.95 8.45 35.52
N GLY A 336 23.67 8.29 34.23
CA GLY A 336 24.50 8.80 33.13
C GLY A 336 24.24 7.98 31.89
N SER A 337 23.43 8.51 30.96
CA SER A 337 23.14 7.96 29.61
C SER A 337 22.91 6.44 29.47
N GLY A 338 22.68 5.68 30.56
CA GLY A 338 22.73 4.21 30.59
C GLY A 338 21.58 3.48 29.90
N GLY A 339 20.73 4.22 29.19
CA GLY A 339 19.77 3.67 28.24
C GLY A 339 20.40 3.57 26.85
N PHE A 340 19.90 2.65 26.04
CA PHE A 340 20.16 2.75 24.61
C PHE A 340 19.75 4.13 24.09
N GLY A 341 20.47 4.64 23.10
CA GLY A 341 19.89 5.68 22.24
C GLY A 341 18.63 5.15 21.55
N HIS A 342 17.89 6.02 20.87
CA HIS A 342 16.80 5.56 20.02
C HIS A 342 17.38 5.08 18.68
N PRO A 343 17.32 3.78 18.36
CA PRO A 343 17.84 3.28 17.09
C PRO A 343 16.97 3.78 15.94
N ILE A 344 17.63 4.26 14.90
CA ILE A 344 17.01 4.69 13.65
C ILE A 344 17.76 4.02 12.50
N VAL A 345 17.02 3.26 11.69
CA VAL A 345 17.53 2.68 10.45
C VAL A 345 17.08 3.55 9.30
N ASP A 346 18.05 4.14 8.60
CA ASP A 346 17.86 4.99 7.44
C ASP A 346 18.02 4.17 6.16
N PHE A 347 16.92 4.01 5.41
CA PHE A 347 16.87 3.29 4.15
C PHE A 347 17.12 4.17 2.92
N SER A 348 17.57 5.42 3.10
CA SER A 348 17.91 6.32 2.00
C SER A 348 19.21 5.96 1.27
N SER A 349 20.08 5.15 1.90
CA SER A 349 21.30 4.60 1.33
C SER A 349 21.23 3.08 1.12
N ASP A 350 22.13 2.56 0.27
CA ASP A 350 22.35 1.12 0.07
C ASP A 350 23.84 0.81 0.26
N PRO A 351 24.24 0.10 1.33
CA PRO A 351 23.38 -0.50 2.37
C PRO A 351 22.72 0.56 3.29
N PRO A 352 21.61 0.23 3.98
CA PRO A 352 21.00 1.10 4.98
C PRO A 352 21.96 1.45 6.12
N GLU A 353 21.74 2.60 6.74
CA GLU A 353 22.57 3.10 7.85
C GLU A 353 21.82 3.05 9.18
N LEU A 354 22.51 2.63 10.24
CA LEU A 354 21.98 2.65 11.61
C LEU A 354 22.60 3.82 12.37
N ARG A 355 21.76 4.70 12.91
CA ARG A 355 22.14 5.75 13.85
C ARG A 355 21.36 5.65 15.16
N TRP A 356 21.87 6.34 16.18
CA TRP A 356 21.30 6.33 17.52
C TRP A 356 21.09 7.75 18.01
N ASP A 357 19.85 8.15 18.22
CA ASP A 357 19.54 9.50 18.71
C ASP A 357 19.54 9.56 20.23
N SER A 358 20.36 10.44 20.78
CA SER A 358 20.38 10.77 22.22
C SER A 358 19.30 11.78 22.54
N ARG A 359 18.02 11.39 22.51
CA ARG A 359 16.99 12.23 23.13
C ARG A 359 17.17 12.19 24.63
N SER A 360 17.50 13.32 25.23
CA SER A 360 17.44 13.54 26.68
C SER A 360 16.01 13.28 27.12
N PHE A 361 15.80 12.29 27.99
CA PHE A 361 14.55 12.13 28.72
C PHE A 361 14.47 13.12 29.88
#